data_AF-A0A2D7IJ76-F1
#
_entry.id   AF-A0A2D7IJ76-F1
#
_cell.length_a   1.000
_cell.length_b   1.000
_cell.length_c   1.000
_cell.angle_alpha   90.00
_cell.angle_beta   90.00
_cell.angle_gamma   90.00
#
_symmetry.space_group_name_H-M   'P 1'
#
loop_
_entity.id
_entity.type
_entity.pdbx_description
1 polymer ?
#
loop_
_entity_poly.entity_id
_entity_poly.type
_entity_poly.pdbx_seq_one_letter_code
_entity_poly.pdbx_strand_id
1 'polypeptide(L)' 'MTIDLKKEQLKEKSNVKVSQSRGLSKLNYLIFTFGLISIFFGYIIMATGEVNSFQSLTLAPIFLFLGYIILIPISLIIEK' A
#
# COMPACT_ATOMS: atom_id res chain seq x y z
N MET A 1 -25.70 -4.25 -45.12
CA MET A 1 -24.72 -5.36 -45.13
C MET A 1 -23.34 -4.91 -44.66
N THR A 2 -22.66 -3.96 -45.33
CA THR A 2 -21.32 -3.47 -44.90
C THR A 2 -21.35 -2.57 -43.65
N ILE A 3 -22.46 -1.87 -43.42
CA ILE A 3 -22.64 -0.94 -42.30
C ILE A 3 -22.89 -1.69 -40.98
N ASP A 4 -23.59 -2.83 -41.07
CA ASP A 4 -23.98 -3.64 -39.91
C ASP A 4 -22.78 -4.38 -39.32
N LEU A 5 -21.92 -4.92 -40.18
CA LEU A 5 -20.64 -5.53 -39.81
C LEU A 5 -19.70 -4.56 -39.10
N LYS A 6 -19.69 -3.27 -39.50
CA LYS A 6 -18.84 -2.26 -38.85
C LYS A 6 -19.40 -1.80 -37.49
N LYS A 7 -20.73 -1.86 -37.30
CA LYS A 7 -21.37 -1.56 -36.01
C LYS A 7 -21.13 -2.65 -34.96
N GLU A 8 -21.06 -3.92 -35.34
CA GLU A 8 -20.70 -5.01 -34.43
C GLU A 8 -19.25 -4.90 -33.95
N GLN A 9 -18.31 -4.60 -34.86
CA GLN A 9 -16.89 -4.40 -34.53
C GLN A 9 -16.64 -3.20 -33.60
N LEU A 10 -17.48 -2.16 -33.66
CA LEU A 10 -17.39 -1.00 -32.76
C LEU A 10 -17.99 -1.28 -31.38
N LYS A 11 -18.97 -2.19 -31.29
CA LYS A 11 -19.59 -2.59 -30.02
C LYS A 11 -18.69 -3.52 -29.21
N GLU A 12 -18.01 -4.45 -29.88
CA GLU A 12 -17.13 -5.43 -29.25
C GLU A 12 -15.83 -4.78 -28.71
N LYS A 13 -15.29 -3.79 -29.41
CA LYS A 13 -14.09 -3.05 -28.96
C LYS A 13 -14.29 -2.17 -27.72
N SER A 14 -15.53 -1.97 -27.28
CA SER A 14 -15.88 -1.11 -26.14
C SER A 14 -16.02 -1.84 -24.80
N ASN A 15 -15.90 -3.18 -24.77
CA ASN A 15 -16.01 -3.94 -23.53
C ASN A 15 -14.69 -4.51 -23.01
N VAL A 16 -13.55 -4.03 -23.52
CA VAL A 16 -12.26 -4.28 -22.86
C VAL A 16 -12.09 -3.26 -21.72
N LYS A 17 -13.00 -3.29 -20.75
CA LYS A 17 -12.66 -2.87 -19.38
C LYS A 17 -11.82 -3.99 -18.77
N VAL A 18 -10.60 -4.14 -19.27
CA VAL A 18 -9.52 -4.77 -18.51
C VAL A 18 -9.06 -3.73 -17.49
N SER A 19 -9.97 -3.41 -16.58
CA SER A 19 -9.66 -2.79 -15.32
C SER A 19 -9.42 -3.92 -14.33
N GLN A 20 -8.49 -4.82 -14.66
CA GLN A 20 -7.75 -5.52 -13.62
C GLN A 20 -6.76 -4.52 -13.03
N SER A 21 -7.28 -3.45 -12.44
CA SER A 21 -6.52 -2.68 -11.46
C SER A 21 -6.38 -3.57 -10.23
N ARG A 22 -5.55 -4.61 -10.34
CA ARG A 22 -4.63 -5.04 -9.29
C ARG A 22 -3.57 -3.95 -9.12
N GLY A 23 -4.07 -2.74 -8.91
CA GLY A 23 -3.34 -1.54 -8.63
C GLY A 23 -3.78 -1.22 -7.23
N LEU A 24 -2.91 -1.59 -6.29
CA LEU A 24 -2.96 -1.26 -4.87
C LEU A 24 -3.97 -0.13 -4.63
N SER A 25 -5.14 -0.46 -4.07
CA SER A 25 -6.20 0.53 -3.87
C SER A 25 -5.60 1.78 -3.21
N LYS A 26 -6.03 2.99 -3.59
CA LYS A 26 -5.45 4.25 -3.09
C LYS A 26 -5.35 4.27 -1.55
N LEU A 27 -6.29 3.58 -0.90
CA LEU A 27 -6.34 3.40 0.56
C LEU A 27 -5.20 2.50 1.06
N ASN A 28 -4.92 1.38 0.42
CA ASN A 28 -3.81 0.48 0.74
C ASN A 28 -2.46 1.14 0.55
N TYR A 29 -2.29 1.90 -0.54
CA TYR A 29 -1.06 2.67 -0.77
C TYR A 29 -0.82 3.70 0.34
N LEU A 30 -1.89 4.33 0.83
CA LEU A 30 -1.83 5.27 1.92
C LEU A 30 -1.40 4.59 3.24
N ILE A 31 -1.98 3.44 3.57
CA ILE A 31 -1.62 2.65 4.77
C ILE A 31 -0.17 2.15 4.68
N PHE A 32 0.25 1.67 3.51
CA PHE A 32 1.62 1.21 3.27
C PHE A 32 2.63 2.34 3.50
N THR A 33 2.36 3.52 2.92
CA THR A 33 3.21 4.71 3.08
C THR A 33 3.26 5.15 4.53
N PHE A 34 2.13 5.10 5.25
CA PHE A 34 2.09 5.42 6.67
C PHE A 34 2.91 4.44 7.53
N GLY A 35 2.85 3.15 7.21
CA GLY A 35 3.71 2.13 7.83
C GLY A 35 5.20 2.40 7.61
N LEU A 36 5.57 2.80 6.40
CA LEU A 36 6.96 3.14 6.06
C LEU A 36 7.46 4.38 6.81
N ILE A 37 6.63 5.42 6.90
CA ILE A 37 6.93 6.63 7.69
C ILE A 37 7.07 6.27 9.17
N SER A 38 6.20 5.42 9.70
CA SER A 38 6.24 4.96 11.09
C SER A 38 7.56 4.24 11.42
N ILE A 39 8.02 3.36 10.52
CA ILE A 39 9.33 2.69 10.63
C ILE A 39 10.46 3.71 10.59
N PHE A 40 10.40 4.67 9.67
CA PHE A 40 11.42 5.71 9.54
C PHE A 40 11.54 6.54 10.82
N PHE A 41 10.41 6.98 11.40
CA PHE A 41 10.40 7.66 12.68
C PHE A 41 10.90 6.80 13.84
N GLY A 42 10.50 5.52 13.90
CA GLY A 42 11.03 4.60 14.90
C GLY A 42 12.56 4.50 14.85
N TYR A 43 13.13 4.49 13.64
CA TYR A 43 14.57 4.47 13.44
C TYR A 43 15.25 5.79 13.81
N ILE A 44 14.63 6.94 13.49
CA ILE A 44 15.14 8.25 13.90
C ILE A 44 15.13 8.40 15.42
N ILE A 45 14.06 7.98 16.09
CA ILE A 45 13.97 7.99 17.56
C ILE A 45 15.06 7.11 18.18
N MET A 46 15.33 5.95 17.58
CA MET A 46 16.41 5.06 18.01
C MET A 46 17.79 5.70 17.81
N ALA A 47 17.97 6.49 16.74
CA ALA A 47 19.22 7.15 16.40
C ALA A 47 19.50 8.41 17.23
N THR A 48 18.46 9.11 17.68
CA THR A 48 18.60 10.34 18.50
C THR A 48 18.55 10.06 20.01
N GLY A 49 17.95 8.95 20.44
CA GLY A 49 17.93 8.53 21.83
C GLY A 49 19.25 7.86 22.25
N GLU A 50 19.70 8.08 23.48
CA GLU A 50 20.77 7.26 24.06
C GLU A 50 20.36 5.78 24.00
N VAL A 51 21.28 4.89 23.62
CA VAL A 51 21.03 3.46 23.41
C VAL A 51 20.38 2.76 24.62
N ASN A 52 20.52 3.34 25.82
CA ASN A 52 19.96 2.83 27.08
C ASN A 52 18.70 3.57 27.54
N SER A 53 18.19 4.52 26.76
CA SER A 53 16.95 5.23 27.07
C SER A 53 15.74 4.37 26.76
N PHE A 54 14.66 4.57 27.52
CA PHE A 54 13.37 3.91 27.31
C PHE A 54 12.81 4.13 25.89
N GLN A 55 13.18 5.24 25.24
CA GLN A 55 12.76 5.58 23.89
C GLN A 55 13.39 4.63 22.84
N SER A 56 14.67 4.31 22.96
CA SER A 56 15.35 3.40 22.02
C SER A 56 15.05 1.93 22.31
N LEU A 57 14.89 1.56 23.59
CA LEU A 57 14.69 0.16 23.99
C LEU A 57 13.24 -0.31 23.95
N THR A 58 12.27 0.60 24.11
CA THR A 58 10.85 0.24 24.20
C THR A 58 10.04 0.89 23.09
N LEU A 59 10.19 2.20 22.90
CA LEU A 59 9.33 2.94 21.97
C LEU A 59 9.67 2.62 20.51
N ALA A 60 10.95 2.61 20.14
CA ALA A 60 11.38 2.30 18.78
C ALA A 60 10.99 0.87 18.34
N PRO A 61 11.21 -0.21 19.12
CA PRO A 61 10.76 -1.55 18.75
C PRO A 61 9.24 -1.66 18.58
N ILE A 62 8.43 -0.94 19.36
CA ILE A 62 6.96 -0.93 19.23
C ILE A 62 6.55 -0.29 17.89
N PHE A 63 7.12 0.87 17.54
CA PHE A 63 6.84 1.52 16.25
C PHE A 63 7.27 0.64 15.06
N LEU A 64 8.43 -0.01 15.16
CA LEU A 64 8.91 -0.96 14.14
C LEU A 64 8.01 -2.19 14.04
N PHE A 65 7.56 -2.76 15.17
CA PHE A 65 6.64 -3.89 15.20
C PHE A 65 5.30 -3.55 14.54
N LEU A 66 4.69 -2.42 14.91
CA LEU A 66 3.43 -1.96 14.33
C LEU A 66 3.58 -1.65 12.84
N GLY A 67 4.66 -0.98 12.43
CA GLY A 67 4.93 -0.67 11.03
C GLY A 67 5.14 -1.92 10.18
N TYR A 68 6.00 -2.82 10.63
CA TYR A 68 6.47 -3.95 9.82
C TYR A 68 5.54 -5.16 9.86
N ILE A 69 4.95 -5.47 11.01
CA ILE A 69 4.14 -6.69 11.20
C ILE A 69 2.65 -6.42 11.04
N ILE A 70 2.19 -5.21 11.31
CA ILE A 70 0.75 -4.88 11.25
C ILE A 70 0.45 -4.06 10.00
N LEU A 71 1.02 -2.86 9.87
CA LEU A 71 0.63 -1.92 8.82
C LEU A 71 1.02 -2.39 7.42
N ILE A 72 2.26 -2.87 7.22
CA ILE A 72 2.69 -3.35 5.90
C ILE A 72 1.87 -4.58 5.46
N PRO A 73 1.71 -5.65 6.26
CA PRO A 73 0.96 -6.82 5.84
C PRO A 73 -0.52 -6.50 5.62
N ILE A 74 -1.14 -5.68 6.48
CA ILE A 74 -2.54 -5.26 6.30
C ILE A 74 -2.70 -4.44 5.01
N SER A 75 -1.77 -3.54 4.70
CA SER A 75 -1.82 -2.77 3.45
C SER A 75 -1.75 -3.66 2.21
N LEU A 76 -1.09 -4.81 2.30
CA LEU A 76 -0.97 -5.79 1.22
C LEU A 76 -2.16 -6.78 1.19
N ILE A 77 -2.68 -7.18 2.36
CA ILE A 77 -3.77 -8.17 2.50
C ILE A 77 -5.14 -7.55 2.24
N ILE A 78 -5.34 -6.24 2.43
CA ILE A 78 -6.58 -5.53 2.03
C ILE A 78 -6.64 -5.40 0.48
N GLU A 79 -6.13 -6.35 -0.29
CA GLU A 79 -6.57 -6.51 -1.68
C GLU A 79 -7.91 -7.26 -1.66
N LYS A 80 -8.99 -6.51 -1.87
CA LYS A 80 -10.30 -7.06 -2.26
C LYS A 80 -10.57 -6.68 -3.70
#